data_AF-A0A939FG05-F1
#
_entry.id   AF-A0A939FG05-F1
#
_cell.length_a   1.000
_cell.length_b   1.000
_cell.length_c   1.000
_cell.angle_alpha   90.00
_cell.angle_beta   90.00
_cell.angle_gamma   90.00
#
_symmetry.space_group_name_H-M   'P 1'
#
loop_
_entity.id
_entity.type
_entity.pdbx_description
1 polymer ?
#
loop_
_entity_poly.entity_id
_entity_poly.type
_entity_poly.pdbx_seq_one_letter_code
_entity_poly.pdbx_strand_id
1 'polypeptide(L)'
;MGLPPEKQPKSGQQCDEYPFRTTLEGAASKDWDFSVRAVDRSDNASAGSRLKLYVLHERILRWDAGLADPQRSNDAYWVNIRYSTR
;
A
#
# COMPACT_ATOMS: atom_id res chain seq x y z
N MET A 1 4.28 -9.75 15.01
CA MET A 1 4.00 -8.63 14.09
C MET A 1 3.22 -7.56 14.85
N GLY A 2 3.63 -6.29 14.70
CA GLY A 2 3.00 -4.99 15.01
C GLY A 2 2.04 -4.80 16.20
N LEU A 3 1.19 -5.77 16.51
CA LEU A 3 0.22 -5.73 17.58
C LEU A 3 0.76 -6.41 18.86
N PRO A 4 0.47 -5.84 20.04
CA PRO A 4 0.74 -6.53 21.31
C PRO A 4 -0.15 -7.79 21.43
N PRO A 5 0.24 -8.80 22.22
CA PRO A 5 -0.40 -10.12 22.24
C PRO A 5 -1.91 -10.09 22.44
N GLU A 6 -2.42 -9.19 23.28
CA GLU A 6 -3.84 -9.03 23.60
C GLU A 6 -4.68 -8.46 22.45
N LYS A 7 -4.03 -7.85 21.45
CA LYS A 7 -4.68 -7.28 20.26
C LYS A 7 -4.48 -8.13 19.00
N GLN A 8 -3.80 -9.27 19.10
CA GLN A 8 -3.58 -10.16 17.95
C GLN A 8 -4.91 -10.67 17.38
N PRO A 9 -5.00 -10.89 16.04
CA PRO A 9 -6.22 -11.39 15.42
C PRO A 9 -6.66 -12.73 16.02
N LYS A 10 -7.95 -12.82 16.35
CA LYS A 10 -8.58 -14.08 16.78
C LYS A 10 -9.11 -14.87 15.58
N SER A 11 -9.70 -16.04 15.84
CA SER A 11 -10.42 -16.77 14.79
C SER A 11 -11.46 -15.87 14.13
N GLY A 12 -11.46 -15.83 12.78
CA GLY A 12 -12.33 -14.96 12.00
C GLY A 12 -11.77 -13.55 11.74
N GLN A 13 -10.60 -13.18 12.27
CA GLN A 13 -9.98 -11.87 12.03
C GLN A 13 -8.69 -11.95 11.22
N GLN A 14 -8.26 -10.80 10.71
CA GLN A 14 -6.97 -10.60 10.03
C GLN A 14 -6.33 -9.27 10.47
N CYS A 15 -5.01 -9.17 10.35
CA CYS A 15 -4.31 -7.88 10.49
C CYS A 15 -4.57 -7.04 9.24
N ASP A 16 -5.13 -5.86 9.42
CA ASP A 16 -5.14 -4.79 8.43
C ASP A 16 -4.08 -3.75 8.81
N GLU A 17 -3.41 -3.19 7.80
CA GLU A 17 -2.24 -2.31 7.95
C GLU A 17 -2.50 -0.98 7.24
N TYR A 18 -2.22 0.15 7.90
CA TYR A 18 -2.25 1.48 7.29
C TYR A 18 -1.05 2.34 7.74
N PRO A 19 -0.25 2.88 6.80
CA PRO A 19 -0.36 2.76 5.35
C PRO A 19 -0.22 1.32 4.85
N PHE A 20 -0.85 0.98 3.71
CA PHE A 20 -0.91 -0.39 3.21
C PHE A 20 0.47 -0.90 2.81
N ARG A 21 0.74 -2.20 3.02
CA ARG A 21 2.00 -2.86 2.65
C ARG A 21 2.41 -2.70 1.17
N THR A 22 1.46 -2.38 0.30
CA THR A 22 1.67 -2.12 -1.14
C THR A 22 2.17 -0.69 -1.44
N THR A 23 2.31 0.16 -0.43
CA THR A 23 2.85 1.53 -0.52
C THR A 23 4.28 1.59 0.01
N LEU A 24 5.04 2.64 -0.31
CA LEU A 24 6.41 2.80 0.19
C LEU A 24 6.43 3.05 1.71
N GLU A 25 5.43 3.78 2.19
CA GLU A 25 5.24 4.15 3.58
C GLU A 25 4.79 2.96 4.44
N GLY A 26 4.04 2.02 3.85
CA GLY A 26 3.55 0.82 4.53
C GLY A 26 4.38 -0.44 4.30
N ALA A 27 5.25 -0.45 3.29
CA ALA A 27 6.28 -1.48 3.15
C ALA A 27 7.23 -1.37 4.35
N ALA A 28 7.72 -2.50 4.88
CA ALA A 28 8.58 -2.53 6.07
C ALA A 28 9.79 -1.59 5.95
N SER A 29 9.62 -0.37 6.46
CA SER A 29 10.60 0.71 6.47
C SER A 29 11.16 0.83 7.87
N LYS A 30 12.42 1.27 7.99
CA LYS A 30 13.02 1.62 9.28
C LYS A 30 12.60 3.01 9.74
N ASP A 31 12.03 3.81 8.83
CA ASP A 31 11.77 5.24 9.03
C ASP A 31 10.29 5.54 9.29
N TRP A 32 9.37 4.63 8.93
CA TRP A 32 7.93 4.85 9.00
C TRP A 32 7.23 3.79 9.85
N ASP A 33 6.46 4.26 10.83
CA ASP A 33 5.55 3.42 11.59
C ASP A 33 4.23 3.24 10.84
N PHE A 34 3.70 2.02 10.85
CA PHE A 34 2.38 1.71 10.33
C PHE A 34 1.45 1.28 11.45
N SER A 35 0.19 1.71 11.37
CA SER A 35 -0.86 1.23 12.26
C SER A 35 -1.31 -0.16 11.82
N VAL A 36 -1.63 -1.01 12.80
CA VAL A 36 -2.18 -2.34 12.57
C VAL A 36 -3.44 -2.49 13.40
N ARG A 37 -4.46 -3.15 12.85
CA ARG A 37 -5.69 -3.50 13.57
C ARG A 37 -6.19 -4.89 13.21
N ALA A 38 -6.66 -5.65 14.19
CA ALA A 38 -7.42 -6.87 13.95
C ALA A 38 -8.85 -6.51 13.51
N VAL A 39 -9.21 -6.89 12.28
CA VAL A 39 -10.52 -6.63 11.67
C VAL A 39 -11.16 -7.93 11.18
N ASP A 40 -12.44 -7.92 10.85
CA ASP A 40 -13.12 -9.10 10.32
C ASP A 40 -12.47 -9.58 9.02
N ARG A 41 -12.30 -10.90 8.89
CA ARG A 41 -11.63 -11.53 7.75
C ARG A 41 -12.36 -11.28 6.43
N SER A 42 -13.69 -11.34 6.42
CA SER A 42 -14.47 -11.22 5.19
C SER A 42 -14.41 -9.79 4.65
N ASP A 43 -14.50 -8.80 5.54
CA ASP A 43 -14.36 -7.39 5.21
C ASP A 43 -12.95 -7.08 4.70
N ASN A 44 -11.92 -7.55 5.42
CA ASN A 44 -10.53 -7.30 5.06
C ASN A 44 -10.16 -7.92 3.70
N ALA A 45 -10.61 -9.15 3.45
CA ALA A 45 -10.38 -9.82 2.17
C ALA A 45 -11.09 -9.11 1.01
N SER A 46 -12.34 -8.67 1.22
CA SER A 46 -13.10 -7.91 0.22
C SER A 46 -12.44 -6.56 -0.09
N ALA A 47 -12.06 -5.82 0.96
CA ALA A 47 -11.39 -4.53 0.84
C ALA A 47 -10.03 -4.67 0.15
N GLY A 48 -9.21 -5.64 0.54
CA GLY A 48 -7.91 -5.91 -0.09
C GLY A 48 -8.02 -6.29 -1.57
N SER A 49 -9.04 -7.08 -1.94
CA SER A 49 -9.31 -7.43 -3.34
C SER A 49 -9.68 -6.20 -4.17
N ARG A 50 -10.51 -5.30 -3.63
CA ARG A 50 -10.89 -4.04 -4.28
C ARG A 50 -9.70 -3.09 -4.39
N LEU A 51 -8.90 -2.96 -3.33
CA LEU A 51 -7.69 -2.15 -3.33
C LEU A 51 -6.70 -2.63 -4.40
N LYS A 52 -6.51 -3.94 -4.55
CA LYS A 52 -5.68 -4.51 -5.61
C LYS A 52 -6.17 -4.09 -7.00
N LEU A 53 -7.48 -4.19 -7.27
CA LEU A 53 -8.04 -3.78 -8.55
C LEU A 53 -7.87 -2.28 -8.79
N TYR A 54 -8.12 -1.45 -7.78
CA TYR A 54 -7.89 -0.01 -7.87
C TYR A 54 -6.43 0.32 -8.21
N VAL A 55 -5.48 -0.28 -7.48
CA VAL A 55 -4.04 -0.10 -7.71
C VAL A 55 -3.60 -0.57 -9.10
N LEU A 56 -4.23 -1.60 -9.65
CA LEU A 56 -3.88 -2.14 -10.97
C LEU A 56 -4.53 -1.40 -12.15
N HIS A 57 -5.77 -0.92 -11.99
CA HIS A 57 -6.57 -0.43 -13.12
C HIS A 57 -6.81 1.08 -13.10
N GLU A 58 -6.90 1.68 -11.92
CA GLU A 58 -7.38 3.06 -11.76
C GLU A 58 -6.28 4.01 -11.26
N ARG A 59 -5.22 3.46 -10.65
CA ARG A 59 -4.11 4.27 -10.14
C ARG A 59 -3.21 4.73 -11.29
N ILE A 60 -3.07 6.04 -11.42
CA ILE A 60 -2.11 6.68 -12.32
C ILE A 60 -1.05 7.37 -11.46
N LEU A 61 0.20 6.95 -11.59
CA LEU A 61 1.32 7.54 -10.86
C LEU A 61 2.08 8.56 -11.70
N ARG A 62 2.71 9.52 -11.02
CA ARG A 62 3.73 10.37 -11.64
C ARG A 62 4.92 9.50 -12.03
N TRP A 63 5.52 9.78 -13.19
CA TRP A 63 6.81 9.21 -13.54
C TRP A 63 7.87 9.53 -12.49
N ASP A 64 8.46 8.49 -11.92
CA ASP A 64 9.60 8.61 -11.04
C ASP A 64 10.86 8.05 -11.69
N ALA A 65 11.81 8.94 -11.98
CA ALA A 65 13.11 8.60 -12.56
C ALA A 65 14.11 8.11 -11.49
N GLY A 66 13.79 8.25 -10.20
CA GLY A 66 14.64 7.82 -9.08
C GLY A 66 14.49 6.34 -8.69
N LEU A 67 13.54 5.61 -9.28
CA LEU A 67 13.35 4.18 -9.03
C LEU A 67 14.53 3.36 -9.57
N ALA A 68 14.78 2.18 -8.99
CA ALA A 68 15.89 1.31 -9.38
C ALA A 68 15.80 0.81 -10.84
N ASP A 69 14.58 0.61 -11.35
CA ASP A 69 14.29 0.33 -12.76
C ASP A 69 13.03 1.12 -13.19
N PRO A 70 13.18 2.40 -13.59
CA PRO A 70 12.04 3.26 -13.89
C PRO A 70 11.15 2.71 -15.02
N GLN A 71 11.70 2.00 -16.00
CA GLN A 71 10.92 1.44 -17.11
C GLN A 71 10.01 0.29 -16.69
N ARG A 72 10.43 -0.53 -15.71
CA ARG A 72 9.63 -1.67 -15.24
C ARG A 72 8.86 -1.39 -13.95
N SER A 73 9.29 -0.43 -13.15
CA SER A 73 8.69 -0.14 -11.83
C SER A 73 7.60 0.92 -11.87
N ASN A 74 7.60 1.84 -12.83
CA ASN A 74 6.46 2.73 -13.04
C ASN A 74 5.27 1.92 -13.58
N ASP A 75 4.05 2.31 -13.20
CA ASP A 75 2.82 1.69 -13.71
C ASP A 75 2.78 1.80 -15.25
N ALA A 76 2.16 0.82 -15.93
CA ALA A 76 2.07 0.81 -17.40
C ALA A 76 1.45 2.11 -17.96
N TYR A 77 0.58 2.74 -17.18
CA TYR A 77 0.00 4.06 -17.43
C TYR A 77 0.49 5.03 -16.36
N TRP A 78 1.27 6.03 -16.76
CA TRP A 78 1.88 7.03 -15.88
C TRP A 78 1.77 8.42 -16.48
N VAL A 79 1.89 9.46 -15.65
CA VAL A 79 1.87 10.87 -16.07
C VAL A 79 3.23 11.53 -15.92
N ASN A 80 3.72 12.14 -17.01
CA ASN A 80 4.94 12.95 -16.98
C ASN A 80 4.63 14.35 -16.44
N ILE A 81 4.76 14.54 -15.13
CA ILE A 81 4.57 15.85 -14.54
C ILE A 81 5.87 16.65 -14.64
N ARG A 82 5.92 17.55 -15.62
CA ARG A 82 6.96 18.57 -15.76
C ARG A 82 6.52 19.83 -15.03
N TYR A 83 7.11 20.08 -13.87
CA TYR A 83 6.91 21.34 -13.16
C TYR A 83 7.63 22.46 -13.92
N SER A 84 6.90 23.53 -14.28
CA SER A 84 7.51 24.78 -14.73
C SER A 84 7.72 25.65 -13.50
N THR A 85 8.99 25.82 -13.09
CA THR A 85 9.36 26.88 -12.14
C THR A 85 9.24 28.20 -12.88
N ARG A 86 8.21 28.99 -12.56
CA ARG A 86 8.20 30.42 -12.89
C ARG A 86 9.18 31.15 -11.99
#